data_AF-A0A812W0D4-F1
#
_entry.id   AF-A0A812W0D4-F1
#
_cell.length_a   1.000
_cell.length_b   1.000
_cell.length_c   1.000
_cell.angle_alpha   90.00
_cell.angle_beta   90.00
_cell.angle_gamma   90.00
#
_symmetry.space_group_name_H-M   'P 1'
#
loop_
_entity.id
_entity.type
_entity.pdbx_description
1 polymer ?
#
loop_
_entity_poly.entity_id
_entity_poly.type
_entity_poly.pdbx_seq_one_letter_code
_entity_poly.pdbx_strand_id
1 'polypeptide(L)'
;VKAGAAKAVGVCNFSLAELRVVHDRLRSVHGLPLSTCQVELSLLRQLPVSSGLVNGCRELGVTVLAFSPLAMGRLSGRYVAMKDAMEGLMDEEVHLSSCLKYTSLIRAMAPRRCKCIFGLCFVATLLWTFAPNSFVNSGPASKPALRQTSAVRGLVSRESFQNPLAGPDGKIDQKKVEEALATGLDIAKNVIFALFDIFKEPPRESTGKDAPGLVALGSDGVLGALKGSEVLSVKDSSAKDAAALCTSPGGLAVFFLTHFGDFNSWEVAQQLRTAIRENRTGSARVVMVGIGSVESGKLFAEQLELPPALEVYADPTGACHQALGFSTGALPQYKESLNPYFRVFLMLLGVGSPGTIRTVLGGYFGNADLAKEETSWVDEALKQGAKQGRFPTSVPRRLPWEDKPTDGPEWADLATAGSEVWSNRGFGETGLRPFELATVRLQNMVGGIIANWGSLKPADDELLVQQGGAVVFDKGEVNYFYRDKGILTYAPVATALKALPKK
;
A
#
# COMPACT_ATOMS: atom_id res chain seq x y z
N VAL A 1 -20.51 -23.17 -17.58
CA VAL A 1 -20.63 -23.23 -16.11
C VAL A 1 -20.85 -24.66 -15.61
N LYS A 2 -21.99 -25.31 -15.86
CA LYS A 2 -22.24 -26.70 -15.39
C LYS A 2 -21.20 -27.73 -15.86
N ALA A 3 -20.69 -27.57 -17.09
CA ALA A 3 -19.61 -28.39 -17.63
C ALA A 3 -18.19 -27.95 -17.19
N GLY A 4 -18.05 -27.06 -16.20
CA GLY A 4 -16.74 -26.58 -15.70
C GLY A 4 -16.00 -25.56 -16.57
N ALA A 5 -16.39 -25.36 -17.83
CA ALA A 5 -15.68 -24.48 -18.78
C ALA A 5 -15.66 -22.97 -18.44
N ALA A 6 -16.46 -22.53 -17.46
CA ALA A 6 -16.49 -21.14 -16.99
C ALA A 6 -16.97 -21.07 -15.55
N LYS A 7 -16.40 -20.15 -14.75
CA LYS A 7 -16.73 -19.97 -13.32
C LYS A 7 -17.96 -19.09 -13.07
N ALA A 8 -18.26 -18.17 -13.99
CA ALA A 8 -19.29 -17.14 -13.82
C ALA A 8 -19.83 -16.68 -15.18
N VAL A 9 -20.98 -15.98 -15.18
CA VAL A 9 -21.59 -15.36 -16.35
C VAL A 9 -21.76 -13.86 -16.09
N GLY A 10 -21.42 -13.04 -17.07
CA GLY A 10 -21.61 -11.60 -17.03
C GLY A 10 -22.21 -11.09 -18.34
N VAL A 11 -22.74 -9.87 -18.31
CA VAL A 11 -23.29 -9.16 -19.49
C VAL A 11 -22.57 -7.83 -19.70
N CYS A 12 -22.73 -7.23 -20.86
CA CYS A 12 -22.13 -5.93 -21.19
C CYS A 12 -23.17 -5.04 -21.90
N ASN A 13 -23.26 -3.78 -21.48
CA ASN A 13 -24.14 -2.74 -22.04
C ASN A 13 -25.64 -3.05 -22.00
N PHE A 14 -26.09 -3.71 -20.93
CA PHE A 14 -27.52 -3.98 -20.72
C PHE A 14 -28.18 -2.81 -20.00
N SER A 15 -29.43 -2.51 -20.36
CA SER A 15 -30.32 -1.68 -19.54
C SER A 15 -30.72 -2.40 -18.25
N LEU A 16 -31.25 -1.65 -17.28
CA LEU A 16 -31.72 -2.24 -16.02
C LEU A 16 -32.84 -3.27 -16.25
N ALA A 17 -33.73 -3.02 -17.21
CA ALA A 17 -34.81 -3.94 -17.55
C ALA A 17 -34.27 -5.26 -18.10
N GLU A 18 -33.34 -5.20 -19.07
CA GLU A 18 -32.71 -6.39 -19.65
C GLU A 18 -31.88 -7.16 -18.61
N LEU A 19 -31.17 -6.44 -17.74
CA LEU A 19 -30.40 -7.03 -16.66
C LEU A 19 -31.29 -7.86 -15.72
N ARG A 20 -32.45 -7.32 -15.31
CA ARG A 20 -33.42 -8.02 -14.45
C ARG A 20 -33.96 -9.27 -15.15
N VAL A 21 -34.41 -9.15 -16.39
CA VAL A 21 -34.93 -10.28 -17.17
C VAL A 21 -33.92 -11.42 -17.28
N VAL A 22 -32.66 -11.10 -17.61
CA VAL A 22 -31.62 -12.13 -17.76
C VAL A 22 -31.17 -12.70 -16.41
N HIS A 23 -31.08 -11.88 -15.36
CA HIS A 23 -30.76 -12.35 -14.01
C HIS A 23 -31.83 -13.35 -13.52
N ASP A 24 -33.11 -13.01 -13.66
CA ASP A 24 -34.22 -13.87 -13.22
C ASP A 24 -34.30 -15.16 -14.02
N ARG A 25 -34.09 -15.09 -15.35
CA ARG A 25 -34.07 -16.29 -16.20
C ARG A 25 -32.91 -17.21 -15.88
N LEU A 26 -31.71 -16.68 -15.68
CA LEU A 26 -30.52 -17.46 -15.36
C LEU A 26 -30.67 -18.15 -14.00
N ARG A 27 -31.25 -17.44 -13.02
CA ARG A 27 -31.52 -17.96 -11.68
C ARG A 27 -32.60 -19.03 -11.69
N SER A 28 -33.75 -18.78 -12.33
CA SER A 28 -34.89 -19.71 -12.36
C SER A 28 -34.62 -20.99 -13.16
N VAL A 29 -34.00 -20.89 -14.33
CA VAL A 29 -33.82 -22.05 -15.23
C VAL A 29 -32.57 -22.85 -14.88
N HIS A 30 -31.52 -22.18 -14.40
CA HIS A 30 -30.21 -22.81 -14.23
C HIS A 30 -29.66 -22.79 -12.81
N GLY A 31 -30.31 -22.10 -11.87
CA GLY A 31 -29.83 -21.95 -10.49
C GLY A 31 -28.56 -21.12 -10.39
N LEU A 32 -28.29 -20.26 -11.38
CA LEU A 32 -27.04 -19.49 -11.47
C LEU A 32 -27.32 -17.97 -11.36
N PRO A 33 -26.57 -17.22 -10.53
CA PRO A 33 -26.67 -15.77 -10.50
C PRO A 33 -25.89 -15.15 -11.67
N LEU A 34 -26.37 -14.01 -12.15
CA LEU A 34 -25.56 -13.15 -13.01
C LEU A 34 -24.49 -12.48 -12.14
N SER A 35 -23.23 -12.51 -12.59
CA SER A 35 -22.09 -12.10 -11.75
C SER A 35 -21.61 -10.67 -12.02
N THR A 36 -21.59 -10.24 -13.29
CA THR A 36 -21.10 -8.91 -13.66
C THR A 36 -21.94 -8.24 -14.73
N CYS A 37 -21.94 -6.90 -14.74
CA CYS A 37 -22.46 -6.06 -15.82
C CYS A 37 -21.40 -5.03 -16.20
N GLN A 38 -20.82 -5.15 -17.39
CA GLN A 38 -19.84 -4.18 -17.89
C GLN A 38 -20.54 -3.03 -18.63
N VAL A 39 -20.21 -1.78 -18.31
CA VAL A 39 -20.85 -0.58 -18.90
C VAL A 39 -19.86 0.56 -19.05
N GLU A 40 -20.09 1.45 -20.02
CA GLU A 40 -19.28 2.66 -20.14
C GLU A 40 -19.67 3.65 -19.03
N LEU A 41 -18.72 3.98 -18.16
CA LEU A 41 -18.96 4.90 -17.05
C LEU A 41 -17.75 5.83 -16.88
N SER A 42 -18.01 7.13 -16.99
CA SER A 42 -17.01 8.19 -16.83
C SER A 42 -17.68 9.51 -16.44
N LEU A 43 -16.91 10.54 -16.12
CA LEU A 43 -17.46 11.88 -15.91
C LEU A 43 -18.29 12.39 -17.11
N LEU A 44 -17.98 11.94 -18.33
CA LEU A 44 -18.74 12.30 -19.55
C LEU A 44 -19.91 11.35 -19.82
N ARG A 45 -19.87 10.13 -19.27
CA ARG A 45 -20.86 9.07 -19.51
C ARG A 45 -21.54 8.67 -18.20
N GLN A 46 -22.59 9.43 -17.86
CA GLN A 46 -23.34 9.29 -16.60
C GLN A 46 -24.56 8.36 -16.70
N LEU A 47 -24.92 7.91 -17.91
CA LEU A 47 -26.17 7.19 -18.15
C LEU A 47 -26.35 5.95 -17.24
N PRO A 48 -25.33 5.12 -16.96
CA PRO A 48 -25.52 3.99 -16.04
C PRO A 48 -25.91 4.40 -14.62
N VAL A 49 -25.50 5.58 -14.16
CA VAL A 49 -25.88 6.13 -12.85
C VAL A 49 -27.27 6.73 -12.93
N SER A 50 -27.52 7.61 -13.90
CA SER A 50 -28.81 8.34 -14.00
C SER A 50 -29.99 7.45 -14.39
N SER A 51 -29.74 6.34 -15.09
CA SER A 51 -30.77 5.33 -15.42
C SER A 51 -31.10 4.39 -14.26
N GLY A 52 -30.39 4.49 -13.13
CA GLY A 52 -30.54 3.58 -11.99
C GLY A 52 -29.91 2.20 -12.18
N LEU A 53 -29.24 1.94 -13.32
CA LEU A 53 -28.61 0.65 -13.62
C LEU A 53 -27.58 0.24 -12.56
N VAL A 54 -26.75 1.16 -12.08
CA VAL A 54 -25.77 0.89 -11.03
C VAL A 54 -26.44 0.44 -9.73
N ASN A 55 -27.53 1.10 -9.33
CA ASN A 55 -28.28 0.72 -8.14
C ASN A 55 -28.99 -0.63 -8.32
N GLY A 56 -29.59 -0.87 -9.47
CA GLY A 56 -30.22 -2.15 -9.77
C GLY A 56 -29.25 -3.33 -9.87
N CYS A 57 -28.02 -3.12 -10.37
CA CYS A 57 -26.96 -4.12 -10.30
C CYS A 57 -26.65 -4.49 -8.84
N ARG A 58 -26.57 -3.49 -7.95
CA ARG A 58 -26.32 -3.67 -6.52
C ARG A 58 -27.44 -4.46 -5.84
N GLU A 59 -28.71 -4.10 -6.09
CA GLU A 59 -29.89 -4.83 -5.58
C GLU A 59 -29.87 -6.31 -5.95
N LEU A 60 -29.44 -6.63 -7.17
CA LEU A 60 -29.37 -8.00 -7.69
C LEU A 60 -28.08 -8.74 -7.31
N GLY A 61 -27.16 -8.10 -6.59
CA GLY A 61 -25.85 -8.68 -6.26
C GLY A 61 -24.92 -8.86 -7.47
N VAL A 62 -25.14 -8.10 -8.55
CA VAL A 62 -24.35 -8.08 -9.79
C VAL A 62 -23.26 -7.00 -9.70
N THR A 63 -22.01 -7.35 -10.00
CA THR A 63 -20.89 -6.39 -9.95
C THR A 63 -20.80 -5.54 -11.22
N VAL A 64 -20.78 -4.21 -11.08
CA VAL A 64 -20.60 -3.30 -12.21
C VAL A 64 -19.13 -3.21 -12.61
N LEU A 65 -18.83 -3.40 -13.90
CA LEU A 65 -17.51 -3.17 -14.50
C LEU A 65 -17.55 -1.93 -15.40
N ALA A 66 -17.15 -0.78 -14.90
CA ALA A 66 -16.98 0.48 -15.64
C ALA A 66 -15.85 0.37 -16.68
N PHE A 67 -16.15 0.39 -17.97
CA PHE A 67 -15.11 0.56 -19.00
C PHE A 67 -14.99 2.02 -19.46
N SER A 68 -13.82 2.37 -20.00
CA SER A 68 -13.50 3.73 -20.47
C SER A 68 -13.71 4.84 -19.41
N PRO A 69 -13.16 4.70 -18.19
CA PRO A 69 -13.30 5.74 -17.14
C PRO A 69 -12.79 7.11 -17.59
N LEU A 70 -11.78 7.15 -18.48
CA LEU A 70 -11.22 8.38 -19.03
C LEU A 70 -11.92 8.85 -20.32
N ALA A 71 -13.07 8.26 -20.66
CA ALA A 71 -13.78 8.50 -21.90
C ALA A 71 -12.86 8.38 -23.14
N MET A 72 -12.12 7.27 -23.22
CA MET A 72 -11.12 7.01 -24.27
C MET A 72 -9.97 8.02 -24.29
N GLY A 73 -9.62 8.59 -23.13
CA GLY A 73 -8.53 9.55 -22.98
C GLY A 73 -8.97 11.01 -23.08
N ARG A 74 -10.23 11.30 -23.43
CA ARG A 74 -10.78 12.67 -23.51
C ARG A 74 -10.67 13.43 -22.19
N LEU A 75 -10.78 12.71 -21.06
CA LEU A 75 -10.61 13.26 -19.71
C LEU A 75 -9.15 13.27 -19.23
N SER A 76 -8.17 13.04 -20.11
CA SER A 76 -6.74 13.08 -19.75
C SER A 76 -6.15 14.50 -19.69
N GLY A 77 -6.93 15.52 -20.05
CA GLY A 77 -6.48 16.91 -20.14
C GLY A 77 -5.50 17.21 -21.28
N ARG A 78 -5.10 16.22 -22.09
CA ARG A 78 -4.26 16.41 -23.30
C ARG A 78 -4.96 17.24 -24.39
N TYR A 79 -6.28 17.11 -24.48
CA TYR A 79 -7.11 17.79 -25.48
C TYR A 79 -7.30 19.29 -25.22
N VAL A 80 -6.99 19.77 -24.01
CA VAL A 80 -7.03 21.20 -23.65
C VAL A 80 -5.86 21.97 -24.26
N ALA A 81 -4.76 21.28 -24.61
CA ALA A 81 -3.57 21.88 -25.23
C ALA A 81 -3.64 21.94 -26.77
N MET A 82 -4.68 21.36 -27.39
CA MET A 82 -4.83 21.23 -28.84
C MET A 82 -6.16 21.82 -29.35
N LYS A 83 -6.74 22.78 -28.62
CA LYS A 83 -8.04 23.38 -28.95
C LYS A 83 -8.13 23.83 -30.42
N ASP A 84 -7.07 24.47 -30.92
CA ASP A 84 -7.03 25.03 -32.27
C ASP A 84 -6.72 23.98 -33.36
N ALA A 85 -6.21 22.80 -32.97
CA ALA A 85 -5.82 21.73 -33.90
C ALA A 85 -6.91 20.66 -34.11
N MET A 86 -8.04 20.76 -33.38
CA MET A 86 -9.12 19.77 -33.39
C MET A 86 -10.48 20.32 -33.87
N GLU A 87 -10.55 21.60 -34.23
CA GLU A 87 -11.70 22.15 -34.96
C GLU A 87 -11.83 21.42 -36.30
N GLY A 88 -12.84 20.54 -36.42
CA GLY A 88 -13.17 19.79 -37.64
C GLY A 88 -12.95 18.28 -37.61
N LEU A 89 -12.41 17.69 -36.53
CA LEU A 89 -12.12 16.24 -36.45
C LEU A 89 -13.05 15.42 -35.55
N MET A 90 -13.98 16.05 -34.82
CA MET A 90 -14.97 15.34 -34.02
C MET A 90 -16.39 15.83 -34.35
N ASP A 91 -17.20 14.95 -34.95
CA ASP A 91 -18.65 15.10 -34.97
C ASP A 91 -19.17 14.96 -33.53
N GLU A 92 -19.34 16.10 -32.85
CA GLU A 92 -20.28 16.40 -31.75
C GLU A 92 -19.74 17.58 -30.91
N GLU A 93 -20.19 18.80 -31.20
CA GLU A 93 -19.93 20.03 -30.41
C GLU A 93 -20.22 19.87 -28.89
N VAL A 94 -21.11 18.95 -28.52
CA VAL A 94 -21.54 18.69 -27.14
C VAL A 94 -20.47 17.96 -26.32
N HIS A 95 -19.69 17.07 -26.95
CA HIS A 95 -18.64 16.30 -26.27
C HIS A 95 -17.41 17.16 -25.98
N LEU A 96 -17.00 18.03 -26.90
CA LEU A 96 -15.82 18.90 -26.71
C LEU A 96 -16.07 19.97 -25.64
N SER A 97 -17.24 20.60 -25.64
CA SER A 97 -17.58 21.61 -24.60
C SER A 97 -17.66 21.00 -23.19
N SER A 98 -18.21 19.79 -23.06
CA SER A 98 -18.24 19.05 -21.78
C SER A 98 -16.85 18.60 -21.35
N CYS A 99 -16.02 18.08 -22.27
CA CYS A 99 -14.62 17.76 -22.02
C CYS A 99 -13.86 18.99 -21.50
N LEU A 100 -13.98 20.12 -22.20
CA LEU A 100 -13.34 21.38 -21.83
C LEU A 100 -13.88 21.89 -20.51
N LYS A 101 -15.18 21.76 -20.20
CA LYS A 101 -15.77 22.14 -18.91
C LYS A 101 -15.18 21.34 -17.75
N TYR A 102 -15.19 20.01 -17.81
CA TYR A 102 -14.66 19.17 -16.73
C TYR A 102 -13.14 19.30 -16.58
N THR A 103 -12.40 19.34 -17.69
CA THR A 103 -10.94 19.52 -17.65
C THR A 103 -10.54 20.94 -17.21
N SER A 104 -11.31 21.98 -17.55
CA SER A 104 -11.10 23.35 -17.07
C SER A 104 -11.48 23.48 -15.59
N LEU A 105 -12.51 22.78 -15.11
CA LEU A 105 -12.83 22.71 -13.68
C LEU A 105 -11.69 22.02 -12.91
N ILE A 106 -11.20 20.89 -13.41
CA ILE A 106 -10.05 20.17 -12.85
C ILE A 106 -8.78 21.04 -12.87
N ARG A 107 -8.59 21.84 -13.93
CA ARG A 107 -7.48 22.79 -14.07
C ARG A 107 -7.63 24.04 -13.20
N ALA A 108 -8.85 24.53 -12.98
CA ALA A 108 -9.14 25.66 -12.08
C ALA A 108 -8.97 25.29 -10.61
N MET A 109 -9.17 24.01 -10.28
CA MET A 109 -8.80 23.41 -8.99
C MET A 109 -7.29 23.18 -8.83
N ALA A 110 -6.48 23.43 -9.88
CA ALA A 110 -5.02 23.30 -9.86
C ALA A 110 -4.34 24.69 -9.81
N PRO A 111 -3.35 24.95 -8.93
CA PRO A 111 -2.65 26.23 -8.92
C PRO A 111 -1.85 26.48 -10.21
N ARG A 112 -1.72 27.76 -10.62
CA ARG A 112 -1.18 28.29 -11.90
C ARG A 112 0.20 27.77 -12.35
N ARG A 113 0.91 26.94 -11.57
CA ARG A 113 2.26 26.41 -11.86
C ARG A 113 2.32 24.90 -12.13
N CYS A 114 1.20 24.18 -12.13
CA CYS A 114 1.18 22.74 -12.46
C CYS A 114 1.43 22.50 -13.96
N LYS A 115 2.56 21.86 -14.32
CA LYS A 115 2.88 21.45 -15.71
C LYS A 115 2.29 20.08 -16.10
N CYS A 116 1.79 19.27 -15.16
CA CYS A 116 1.28 17.92 -15.42
C CYS A 116 -0.24 17.82 -15.20
N ILE A 117 -1.01 18.39 -16.13
CA ILE A 117 -2.48 18.33 -16.16
C ILE A 117 -3.01 16.88 -16.26
N PHE A 118 -2.21 15.98 -16.86
CA PHE A 118 -2.57 14.59 -17.11
C PHE A 118 -2.80 13.77 -15.84
N GLY A 119 -1.88 13.83 -14.86
CA GLY A 119 -2.00 13.07 -13.62
C GLY A 119 -3.20 13.51 -12.76
N LEU A 120 -3.49 14.82 -12.75
CA LEU A 120 -4.58 15.38 -11.97
C LEU A 120 -5.96 14.97 -12.53
N CYS A 121 -6.14 15.06 -13.85
CA CYS A 121 -7.40 14.66 -14.48
C CYS A 121 -7.60 13.14 -14.43
N PHE A 122 -6.51 12.37 -14.50
CA PHE A 122 -6.53 10.92 -14.37
C PHE A 122 -7.02 10.46 -12.99
N VAL A 123 -6.43 10.99 -11.92
CA VAL A 123 -6.79 10.65 -10.54
C VAL A 123 -8.20 11.11 -10.21
N ALA A 124 -8.58 12.35 -10.54
CA ALA A 124 -9.93 12.87 -10.28
C ALA A 124 -11.04 12.06 -10.98
N THR A 125 -10.78 11.61 -12.21
CA THR A 125 -11.75 10.82 -12.98
C THR A 125 -11.90 9.40 -12.43
N LEU A 126 -10.81 8.78 -12.00
CA LEU A 126 -10.85 7.49 -11.33
C LEU A 126 -11.57 7.58 -9.99
N LEU A 127 -11.23 8.56 -9.14
CA LEU A 127 -11.88 8.80 -7.85
C LEU A 127 -13.41 8.93 -7.97
N TRP A 128 -13.89 9.66 -8.99
CA TRP A 128 -15.32 9.80 -9.25
C TRP A 128 -15.97 8.49 -9.72
N THR A 129 -15.26 7.69 -10.54
CA THR A 129 -15.77 6.41 -11.05
C THR A 129 -15.81 5.32 -9.97
N PHE A 130 -14.97 5.42 -8.94
CA PHE A 130 -14.96 4.52 -7.78
C PHE A 130 -16.01 4.85 -6.72
N ALA A 131 -16.42 6.12 -6.60
CA ALA A 131 -17.44 6.57 -5.63
C ALA A 131 -18.76 5.74 -5.64
N PRO A 132 -19.25 5.20 -6.78
CA PRO A 132 -20.42 4.32 -6.79
C PRO A 132 -20.16 2.81 -6.57
N ASN A 133 -18.98 2.38 -6.10
CA ASN A 133 -18.62 0.95 -5.96
C ASN A 133 -18.60 0.17 -7.31
N SER A 134 -18.06 0.78 -8.36
CA SER A 134 -17.88 0.15 -9.68
C SER A 134 -16.42 -0.26 -9.93
N PHE A 135 -16.17 -1.42 -10.55
CA PHE A 135 -14.82 -1.87 -10.93
C PHE A 135 -14.41 -1.30 -12.29
N VAL A 136 -13.19 -0.80 -12.43
CA VAL A 136 -12.73 -0.17 -13.68
C VAL A 136 -12.06 -1.19 -14.64
N ASN A 137 -12.46 -1.17 -15.92
CA ASN A 137 -11.79 -1.81 -17.05
C ASN A 137 -11.19 -0.73 -17.97
N SER A 138 -9.89 -0.50 -17.85
CA SER A 138 -9.18 0.40 -18.76
C SER A 138 -8.87 -0.32 -20.08
N GLY A 139 -9.33 0.24 -21.20
CA GLY A 139 -8.97 -0.26 -22.54
C GLY A 139 -7.46 -0.19 -22.83
N PRO A 140 -7.01 -0.68 -24.00
CA PRO A 140 -5.59 -0.77 -24.33
C PRO A 140 -4.94 0.62 -24.38
N ALA A 141 -3.88 0.79 -23.60
CA ALA A 141 -3.07 2.01 -23.56
C ALA A 141 -1.58 1.66 -23.64
N SER A 142 -0.72 2.61 -24.02
CA SER A 142 0.74 2.43 -23.98
C SER A 142 1.21 1.97 -22.59
N LYS A 143 2.27 1.14 -22.51
CA LYS A 143 2.82 0.53 -21.26
C LYS A 143 2.88 1.45 -20.01
N PRO A 144 3.15 2.77 -20.10
CA PRO A 144 3.12 3.66 -18.93
C PRO A 144 1.73 3.87 -18.31
N ALA A 145 0.67 3.84 -19.12
CA ALA A 145 -0.71 4.10 -18.69
C ALA A 145 -1.37 2.86 -18.07
N LEU A 146 -1.05 1.66 -18.57
CA LEU A 146 -1.52 0.38 -18.01
C LEU A 146 -1.00 0.12 -16.58
N ARG A 147 0.22 0.60 -16.26
CA ARG A 147 0.84 0.47 -14.93
C ARG A 147 0.16 1.28 -13.83
N GLN A 148 -0.59 2.33 -14.18
CA GLN A 148 -1.33 3.14 -13.22
C GLN A 148 -2.72 2.56 -12.91
N THR A 149 -3.27 1.73 -13.80
CA THR A 149 -4.61 1.12 -13.70
C THR A 149 -4.65 -0.23 -12.98
N SER A 150 -3.57 -1.00 -12.96
CA SER A 150 -3.54 -2.34 -12.34
C SER A 150 -3.47 -2.33 -10.80
N ALA A 151 -3.28 -1.16 -10.18
CA ALA A 151 -3.06 -1.01 -8.73
C ALA A 151 -4.35 -1.00 -7.88
N VAL A 152 -5.55 -1.12 -8.47
CA VAL A 152 -6.83 -0.79 -7.80
C VAL A 152 -7.77 -2.00 -7.60
N ARG A 153 -7.26 -3.23 -7.74
CA ARG A 153 -8.12 -4.43 -7.91
C ARG A 153 -8.62 -5.11 -6.61
N GLY A 154 -8.27 -4.60 -5.43
CA GLY A 154 -8.51 -5.29 -4.15
C GLY A 154 -9.51 -4.64 -3.17
N LEU A 155 -10.27 -3.64 -3.61
CA LEU A 155 -11.13 -2.83 -2.74
C LEU A 155 -12.55 -3.41 -2.65
N VAL A 156 -13.09 -3.49 -1.42
CA VAL A 156 -14.51 -3.62 -1.01
C VAL A 156 -14.85 -4.96 -0.33
N SER A 157 -15.10 -4.90 0.99
CA SER A 157 -15.81 -5.91 1.77
C SER A 157 -17.34 -5.69 1.70
N ARG A 158 -18.11 -6.77 1.80
CA ARG A 158 -19.58 -6.79 1.79
C ARG A 158 -20.10 -6.57 3.22
N GLU A 159 -20.41 -5.34 3.61
CA GLU A 159 -21.28 -5.09 4.77
C GLU A 159 -22.38 -4.06 4.45
N SER A 160 -23.52 -4.26 5.10
CA SER A 160 -24.83 -3.68 4.83
C SER A 160 -24.89 -2.20 5.20
N PHE A 161 -24.76 -1.31 4.20
CA PHE A 161 -24.86 0.14 4.41
C PHE A 161 -26.30 0.65 4.28
N GLN A 162 -26.79 1.34 5.31
CA GLN A 162 -27.89 2.32 5.17
C GLN A 162 -27.36 3.54 4.41
N ASN A 163 -28.16 4.16 3.53
CA ASN A 163 -27.74 5.36 2.80
C ASN A 163 -27.46 6.51 3.80
N PRO A 164 -26.20 6.93 4.00
CA PRO A 164 -25.86 7.93 5.02
C PRO A 164 -26.46 9.32 4.72
N LEU A 165 -26.82 9.56 3.45
CA LEU A 165 -27.47 10.78 2.98
C LEU A 165 -28.98 10.73 3.09
N ALA A 166 -29.57 9.61 3.53
CA ALA A 166 -30.99 9.52 3.77
C ALA A 166 -31.36 10.12 5.14
N GLY A 167 -32.46 10.87 5.18
CA GLY A 167 -33.14 11.26 6.40
C GLY A 167 -33.89 10.07 7.02
N PRO A 168 -34.49 10.25 8.22
CA PRO A 168 -35.27 9.22 8.89
C PRO A 168 -36.44 8.67 8.07
N ASP A 169 -36.89 9.41 7.05
CA ASP A 169 -37.96 9.07 6.12
C ASP A 169 -37.47 8.36 4.84
N GLY A 170 -36.17 8.07 4.73
CA GLY A 170 -35.56 7.43 3.58
C GLY A 170 -35.34 8.36 2.38
N LYS A 171 -35.71 9.65 2.46
CA LYS A 171 -35.46 10.65 1.41
C LYS A 171 -34.07 11.27 1.56
N ILE A 172 -33.52 11.80 0.48
CA ILE A 172 -32.22 12.48 0.51
C ILE A 172 -32.32 13.75 1.36
N ASP A 173 -31.49 13.82 2.40
CA ASP A 173 -31.34 15.00 3.24
C ASP A 173 -30.34 15.96 2.59
N GLN A 174 -30.85 17.09 2.10
CA GLN A 174 -30.07 18.07 1.34
C GLN A 174 -28.97 18.72 2.16
N LYS A 175 -29.14 18.84 3.48
CA LYS A 175 -28.12 19.37 4.39
C LYS A 175 -26.95 18.40 4.53
N LYS A 176 -27.24 17.10 4.65
CA LYS A 176 -26.20 16.06 4.66
C LYS A 176 -25.43 16.00 3.33
N VAL A 177 -26.09 16.30 2.20
CA VAL A 177 -25.44 16.40 0.89
C VAL A 177 -24.46 17.58 0.84
N GLU A 178 -24.86 18.76 1.34
CA GLU A 178 -24.00 19.95 1.39
C GLU A 178 -22.78 19.74 2.32
N GLU A 179 -22.99 19.15 3.49
CA GLU A 179 -21.91 18.78 4.43
C GLU A 179 -20.95 17.77 3.79
N ALA A 180 -21.46 16.72 3.13
CA ALA A 180 -20.64 15.74 2.44
C ALA A 180 -19.83 16.35 1.27
N LEU A 181 -20.41 17.30 0.53
CA LEU A 181 -19.71 18.03 -0.53
C LEU A 181 -18.61 18.93 0.04
N ALA A 182 -18.87 19.64 1.14
CA ALA A 182 -17.88 20.48 1.81
C ALA A 182 -16.70 19.65 2.33
N THR A 183 -16.97 18.53 3.00
CA THR A 183 -15.95 17.57 3.46
C THR A 183 -15.19 16.98 2.27
N GLY A 184 -15.86 16.61 1.18
CA GLY A 184 -15.21 16.11 -0.03
C GLY A 184 -14.26 17.13 -0.67
N LEU A 185 -14.66 18.41 -0.75
CA LEU A 185 -13.78 19.48 -1.23
C LEU A 185 -12.58 19.70 -0.31
N ASP A 186 -12.79 19.65 1.01
CA ASP A 186 -11.72 19.84 1.99
C ASP A 186 -10.69 18.70 1.95
N ILE A 187 -11.16 17.44 1.86
CA ILE A 187 -10.32 16.27 1.62
C ILE A 187 -9.51 16.43 0.34
N ALA A 188 -10.17 16.80 -0.77
CA ALA A 188 -9.50 16.96 -2.06
C ALA A 188 -8.39 18.03 -2.00
N LYS A 189 -8.66 19.16 -1.33
CA LYS A 189 -7.66 20.21 -1.08
C LYS A 189 -6.48 19.67 -0.28
N ASN A 190 -6.72 19.00 0.84
CA ASN A 190 -5.66 18.46 1.70
C ASN A 190 -4.82 17.39 1.01
N VAL A 191 -5.43 16.50 0.21
CA VAL A 191 -4.70 15.55 -0.63
C VAL A 191 -3.82 16.28 -1.65
N ILE A 192 -4.36 17.27 -2.37
CA ILE A 192 -3.60 18.06 -3.35
C ILE A 192 -2.42 18.78 -2.69
N PHE A 193 -2.63 19.38 -1.51
CA PHE A 193 -1.55 20.03 -0.77
C PHE A 193 -0.48 19.04 -0.34
N ALA A 194 -0.87 17.87 0.19
CA ALA A 194 0.08 16.85 0.60
C ALA A 194 0.86 16.26 -0.59
N LEU A 195 0.29 16.22 -1.80
CA LEU A 195 0.99 15.78 -3.01
C LEU A 195 2.18 16.67 -3.40
N PHE A 196 2.27 17.91 -2.94
CA PHE A 196 3.47 18.74 -3.16
C PHE A 196 4.68 18.29 -2.33
N ASP A 197 4.42 17.59 -1.23
CA ASP A 197 5.43 17.24 -0.23
C ASP A 197 6.00 15.84 -0.41
N ILE A 198 5.49 15.08 -1.38
CA ILE A 198 5.83 13.65 -1.58
C ILE A 198 7.28 13.41 -2.02
N PHE A 199 7.96 14.44 -2.53
CA PHE A 199 9.38 14.41 -2.88
C PHE A 199 10.30 14.99 -1.80
N LYS A 200 9.75 15.51 -0.69
CA LYS A 200 10.57 16.00 0.42
C LYS A 200 11.31 14.84 1.09
N GLU A 201 12.48 15.14 1.63
CA GLU A 201 13.18 14.19 2.49
C GLU A 201 12.34 13.90 3.74
N PRO A 202 12.35 12.66 4.25
CA PRO A 202 11.79 12.39 5.56
C PRO A 202 12.52 13.25 6.60
N PRO A 203 11.81 13.85 7.56
CA PRO A 203 12.42 14.70 8.57
C PRO A 203 13.46 13.91 9.36
N ARG A 204 14.67 14.48 9.48
CA ARG A 204 15.70 13.94 10.37
C ARG A 204 15.32 14.29 11.80
N GLU A 205 15.27 13.28 12.66
CA GLU A 205 15.04 13.45 14.09
C GLU A 205 16.23 12.88 14.85
N SER A 206 16.54 13.47 16.01
CA SER A 206 17.46 12.90 16.99
C SER A 206 16.96 11.52 17.42
N THR A 207 17.89 10.62 17.68
CA THR A 207 17.62 9.32 18.29
C THR A 207 18.27 9.27 19.68
N GLY A 208 17.73 8.45 20.58
CA GLY A 208 18.22 8.35 21.97
C GLY A 208 17.46 9.27 22.92
N LYS A 209 18.15 9.83 23.93
CA LYS A 209 17.51 10.59 25.04
C LYS A 209 16.79 11.86 24.57
N ASP A 210 17.28 12.50 23.51
CA ASP A 210 16.69 13.71 22.94
C ASP A 210 15.71 13.41 21.79
N ALA A 211 15.32 12.15 21.59
CA ALA A 211 14.37 11.81 20.54
C ALA A 211 13.02 12.49 20.82
N PRO A 212 12.44 13.27 19.89
CA PRO A 212 11.21 14.03 20.16
C PRO A 212 10.04 13.14 20.59
N GLY A 213 9.96 11.92 20.03
CA GLY A 213 8.95 10.94 20.42
C GLY A 213 9.15 10.41 21.84
N LEU A 214 10.39 10.26 22.32
CA LEU A 214 10.66 9.87 23.70
C LEU A 214 10.34 11.00 24.67
N VAL A 215 10.71 12.23 24.33
CA VAL A 215 10.38 13.43 25.12
C VAL A 215 8.87 13.61 25.25
N ALA A 216 8.11 13.31 24.19
CA ALA A 216 6.66 13.39 24.19
C ALA A 216 5.97 12.39 25.16
N LEU A 217 6.64 11.30 25.54
CA LEU A 217 6.14 10.35 26.53
C LEU A 217 6.27 10.86 27.98
N GLY A 218 6.96 11.99 28.19
CA GLY A 218 7.11 12.61 29.51
C GLY A 218 7.84 11.72 30.53
N SER A 219 7.48 11.87 31.81
CA SER A 219 8.12 11.16 32.92
C SER A 219 7.86 9.65 32.93
N ASP A 220 6.76 9.20 32.31
CA ASP A 220 6.39 7.79 32.27
C ASP A 220 7.31 7.00 31.33
N GLY A 221 7.86 7.67 30.31
CA GLY A 221 8.77 7.08 29.34
C GLY A 221 8.17 5.89 28.60
N VAL A 222 9.03 5.06 27.99
CA VAL A 222 8.57 3.91 27.19
C VAL A 222 7.90 2.84 28.06
N LEU A 223 8.48 2.51 29.22
CA LEU A 223 7.95 1.44 30.08
C LEU A 223 6.64 1.85 30.75
N GLY A 224 6.50 3.11 31.17
CA GLY A 224 5.24 3.62 31.73
C GLY A 224 4.13 3.66 30.67
N ALA A 225 4.45 4.11 29.45
CA ALA A 225 3.49 4.13 28.35
C ALA A 225 2.98 2.74 27.96
N LEU A 226 3.86 1.73 27.94
CA LEU A 226 3.50 0.35 27.56
C LEU A 226 2.80 -0.44 28.67
N LYS A 227 2.72 0.10 29.89
CA LYS A 227 2.16 -0.61 31.04
C LYS A 227 0.68 -0.87 30.83
N GLY A 228 0.27 -2.14 30.93
CA GLY A 228 -1.10 -2.58 30.72
C GLY A 228 -1.43 -2.91 29.25
N SER A 229 -0.53 -2.63 28.30
CA SER A 229 -0.69 -3.08 26.93
C SER A 229 -0.35 -4.56 26.84
N GLU A 230 -1.29 -5.38 26.37
CA GLU A 230 -1.12 -6.82 26.23
C GLU A 230 -0.61 -7.18 24.84
N VAL A 231 0.38 -8.08 24.78
CA VAL A 231 0.87 -8.70 23.54
C VAL A 231 0.90 -10.21 23.68
N LEU A 232 0.68 -10.91 22.57
CA LEU A 232 0.58 -12.36 22.52
C LEU A 232 1.83 -12.96 21.87
N SER A 233 2.50 -13.88 22.56
CA SER A 233 3.63 -14.63 22.02
C SER A 233 3.20 -15.43 20.79
N VAL A 234 3.86 -15.25 19.65
CA VAL A 234 3.54 -16.00 18.43
C VAL A 234 3.86 -17.50 18.58
N LYS A 235 4.78 -17.85 19.49
CA LYS A 235 5.23 -19.23 19.72
C LYS A 235 4.18 -20.09 20.41
N ASP A 236 3.57 -19.56 21.47
CA ASP A 236 2.71 -20.32 22.40
C ASP A 236 1.38 -19.63 22.73
N SER A 237 1.11 -18.46 22.14
CA SER A 237 -0.09 -17.64 22.38
C SER A 237 -0.22 -17.11 23.81
N SER A 238 0.85 -17.18 24.61
CA SER A 238 0.85 -16.62 25.96
C SER A 238 0.77 -15.09 25.94
N ALA A 239 -0.12 -14.53 26.75
CA ALA A 239 -0.23 -13.10 26.96
C ALA A 239 0.90 -12.57 27.84
N LYS A 240 1.44 -11.41 27.48
CA LYS A 240 2.45 -10.68 28.25
C LYS A 240 2.14 -9.19 28.25
N ASP A 241 2.46 -8.54 29.36
CA ASP A 241 2.50 -7.09 29.43
C ASP A 241 3.70 -6.56 28.61
N ALA A 242 3.46 -5.56 27.76
CA ALA A 242 4.45 -5.03 26.84
C ALA A 242 5.60 -4.30 27.56
N ALA A 243 5.34 -3.67 28.72
CA ALA A 243 6.41 -3.05 29.51
C ALA A 243 7.30 -4.12 30.16
N ALA A 244 6.71 -5.20 30.67
CA ALA A 244 7.45 -6.35 31.18
C ALA A 244 8.30 -7.02 30.08
N LEU A 245 7.76 -7.14 28.86
CA LEU A 245 8.49 -7.63 27.69
C LEU A 245 9.71 -6.77 27.37
N CYS A 246 9.59 -5.45 27.54
CA CYS A 246 10.64 -4.46 27.30
C CYS A 246 11.70 -4.38 28.41
N THR A 247 11.63 -5.25 29.42
CA THR A 247 12.62 -5.30 30.51
C THR A 247 13.61 -6.45 30.28
N SER A 248 14.91 -6.15 30.34
CA SER A 248 15.99 -7.14 30.15
C SER A 248 17.22 -6.79 30.99
N PRO A 249 17.90 -7.79 31.60
CA PRO A 249 19.16 -7.55 32.33
C PRO A 249 20.34 -7.19 31.42
N GLY A 250 20.23 -7.46 30.12
CA GLY A 250 21.21 -7.06 29.09
C GLY A 250 20.55 -6.26 27.97
N GLY A 251 21.31 -5.96 26.91
CA GLY A 251 20.81 -5.22 25.75
C GLY A 251 19.54 -5.83 25.15
N LEU A 252 18.59 -4.98 24.79
CA LEU A 252 17.32 -5.38 24.18
C LEU A 252 16.98 -4.41 23.04
N ALA A 253 16.68 -4.94 21.87
CA ALA A 253 16.08 -4.17 20.77
C ALA A 253 14.65 -4.65 20.54
N VAL A 254 13.68 -3.73 20.55
CA VAL A 254 12.27 -3.98 20.28
C VAL A 254 11.87 -3.22 19.02
N PHE A 255 11.44 -3.94 17.99
CA PHE A 255 10.93 -3.38 16.75
C PHE A 255 9.42 -3.53 16.71
N PHE A 256 8.71 -2.40 16.72
CA PHE A 256 7.27 -2.35 16.61
C PHE A 256 6.91 -2.28 15.13
N LEU A 257 6.48 -3.40 14.55
CA LEU A 257 6.16 -3.52 13.14
C LEU A 257 4.78 -2.93 12.86
N THR A 258 4.61 -2.26 11.72
CA THR A 258 3.32 -1.70 11.23
C THR A 258 2.18 -2.71 11.37
N HIS A 259 2.24 -3.83 10.65
CA HIS A 259 1.39 -5.01 10.76
C HIS A 259 2.05 -6.14 9.96
N PHE A 260 1.71 -7.40 10.22
CA PHE A 260 2.40 -8.54 9.57
C PHE A 260 2.28 -8.58 8.04
N GLY A 261 1.22 -7.98 7.47
CA GLY A 261 1.05 -7.78 6.03
C GLY A 261 1.73 -6.55 5.41
N ASP A 262 2.59 -5.81 6.12
CA ASP A 262 3.16 -4.55 5.59
C ASP A 262 4.57 -4.71 4.99
N PHE A 263 4.91 -3.87 4.01
CA PHE A 263 6.21 -3.86 3.34
C PHE A 263 7.37 -3.58 4.29
N ASN A 264 7.22 -2.59 5.18
CA ASN A 264 8.28 -2.23 6.13
C ASN A 264 8.55 -3.42 7.05
N SER A 265 7.48 -4.05 7.53
CA SER A 265 7.54 -5.17 8.47
C SER A 265 8.35 -6.33 7.90
N TRP A 266 8.16 -6.64 6.61
CA TRP A 266 8.90 -7.70 5.92
C TRP A 266 10.38 -7.35 5.73
N GLU A 267 10.71 -6.13 5.32
CA GLU A 267 12.11 -5.70 5.15
C GLU A 267 12.86 -5.62 6.48
N VAL A 268 12.22 -5.13 7.54
CA VAL A 268 12.79 -5.09 8.90
C VAL A 268 13.06 -6.51 9.39
N ALA A 269 12.11 -7.43 9.24
CA ALA A 269 12.30 -8.81 9.68
C ALA A 269 13.39 -9.55 8.89
N GLN A 270 13.49 -9.33 7.57
CA GLN A 270 14.58 -9.87 6.74
C GLN A 270 15.95 -9.31 7.17
N GLN A 271 16.03 -8.00 7.45
CA GLN A 271 17.24 -7.38 8.00
C GLN A 271 17.65 -7.97 9.34
N LEU A 272 16.69 -8.15 10.26
CA LEU A 272 16.94 -8.73 11.58
C LEU A 272 17.34 -10.20 11.52
N ARG A 273 16.71 -10.99 10.63
CA ARG A 273 17.12 -12.38 10.38
C ARG A 273 18.59 -12.46 9.97
N THR A 274 19.00 -11.65 8.99
CA THR A 274 20.40 -11.61 8.54
C THR A 274 21.32 -11.11 9.65
N ALA A 275 20.93 -10.06 10.38
CA ALA A 275 21.73 -9.51 11.47
C ALA A 275 21.98 -10.53 12.59
N ILE A 276 20.99 -11.34 12.95
CA ILE A 276 21.15 -12.43 13.93
C ILE A 276 22.10 -13.52 13.39
N ARG A 277 21.94 -13.92 12.13
CA ARG A 277 22.80 -14.94 11.49
C ARG A 277 24.27 -14.48 11.42
N GLU A 278 24.50 -13.20 11.19
CA GLU A 278 25.82 -12.56 11.18
C GLU A 278 26.31 -12.17 12.59
N ASN A 279 25.60 -12.57 13.66
CA ASN A 279 25.94 -12.28 15.05
C ASN A 279 26.10 -10.78 15.37
N ARG A 280 25.41 -9.90 14.62
CA ARG A 280 25.44 -8.43 14.82
C ARG A 280 24.71 -7.99 16.09
N THR A 281 23.90 -8.85 16.69
CA THR A 281 23.15 -8.59 17.92
C THR A 281 23.91 -9.04 19.17
N GLY A 282 25.01 -9.79 19.03
CA GLY A 282 25.70 -10.41 20.15
C GLY A 282 24.75 -11.26 21.00
N SER A 283 24.77 -11.08 22.33
CA SER A 283 23.79 -11.72 23.23
C SER A 283 22.59 -10.84 23.58
N ALA A 284 22.38 -9.72 22.87
CA ALA A 284 21.20 -8.92 23.09
C ALA A 284 19.95 -9.68 22.65
N ARG A 285 18.85 -9.45 23.37
CA ARG A 285 17.54 -9.93 22.95
C ARG A 285 17.04 -9.04 21.81
N VAL A 286 16.41 -9.65 20.81
CA VAL A 286 15.73 -8.92 19.74
C VAL A 286 14.30 -9.41 19.66
N VAL A 287 13.39 -8.45 19.77
CA VAL A 287 11.95 -8.67 19.86
C VAL A 287 11.27 -7.90 18.75
N MET A 288 10.28 -8.52 18.10
CA MET A 288 9.35 -7.85 17.20
C MET A 288 7.95 -7.90 17.77
N VAL A 289 7.26 -6.76 17.76
CA VAL A 289 5.84 -6.65 18.11
C VAL A 289 5.11 -6.15 16.88
N GLY A 290 4.33 -7.02 16.22
CA GLY A 290 3.59 -6.66 15.01
C GLY A 290 2.10 -6.60 15.24
N ILE A 291 1.42 -5.64 14.61
CA ILE A 291 -0.04 -5.58 14.65
C ILE A 291 -0.63 -6.76 13.87
N GLY A 292 -1.55 -7.48 14.51
CA GLY A 292 -2.23 -8.64 13.93
C GLY A 292 -2.51 -9.73 14.96
N SER A 293 -2.99 -10.88 14.49
CA SER A 293 -3.23 -12.05 15.33
C SER A 293 -1.99 -12.93 15.47
N VAL A 294 -2.00 -13.86 16.43
CA VAL A 294 -0.96 -14.89 16.57
C VAL A 294 -0.78 -15.70 15.29
N GLU A 295 -1.87 -16.04 14.58
CA GLU A 295 -1.86 -16.79 13.33
C GLU A 295 -1.16 -16.00 12.22
N SER A 296 -1.46 -14.70 12.11
CA SER A 296 -0.78 -13.82 11.15
C SER A 296 0.72 -13.72 11.43
N GLY A 297 1.11 -13.65 12.72
CA GLY A 297 2.51 -13.66 13.15
C GLY A 297 3.21 -15.00 12.87
N LYS A 298 2.52 -16.14 13.02
CA LYS A 298 3.05 -17.48 12.70
C LYS A 298 3.32 -17.59 11.20
N LEU A 299 2.34 -17.21 10.37
CA LEU A 299 2.49 -17.22 8.92
C LEU A 299 3.62 -16.29 8.46
N PHE A 300 3.71 -15.09 9.04
CA PHE A 300 4.79 -14.15 8.78
C PHE A 300 6.17 -14.73 9.13
N ALA A 301 6.31 -15.34 10.32
CA ALA A 301 7.56 -15.93 10.76
C ALA A 301 7.98 -17.14 9.91
N GLU A 302 7.02 -17.97 9.50
CA GLU A 302 7.23 -19.11 8.61
C GLU A 302 7.68 -18.64 7.22
N GLN A 303 6.93 -17.72 6.59
CA GLN A 303 7.28 -17.23 5.26
C GLN A 303 8.66 -16.56 5.26
N LEU A 304 9.02 -15.84 6.32
CA LEU A 304 10.32 -15.20 6.41
C LEU A 304 11.42 -16.08 7.01
N GLU A 305 11.16 -17.37 7.30
CA GLU A 305 12.13 -18.30 7.89
C GLU A 305 12.88 -17.69 9.07
N LEU A 306 12.14 -17.02 9.96
CA LEU A 306 12.74 -16.27 11.05
C LEU A 306 13.42 -17.23 12.05
N PRO A 307 14.63 -16.89 12.54
CA PRO A 307 15.35 -17.75 13.44
C PRO A 307 14.68 -17.75 14.83
N PRO A 308 14.74 -18.85 15.59
CA PRO A 308 14.12 -18.91 16.93
C PRO A 308 14.64 -17.87 17.93
N ALA A 309 15.82 -17.30 17.68
CA ALA A 309 16.40 -16.23 18.49
C ALA A 309 15.70 -14.87 18.30
N LEU A 310 14.91 -14.70 17.24
CA LEU A 310 14.08 -13.53 17.02
C LEU A 310 12.71 -13.76 17.63
N GLU A 311 12.44 -13.14 18.78
CA GLU A 311 11.15 -13.27 19.45
C GLU A 311 10.08 -12.47 18.69
N VAL A 312 8.92 -13.07 18.43
CA VAL A 312 7.82 -12.40 17.72
C VAL A 312 6.56 -12.41 18.59
N TYR A 313 5.94 -11.25 18.73
CA TYR A 313 4.70 -11.03 19.45
C TYR A 313 3.68 -10.33 18.55
N ALA A 314 2.42 -10.70 18.74
CA ALA A 314 1.27 -10.11 18.08
C ALA A 314 0.60 -9.09 19.02
N ASP A 315 0.28 -7.91 18.49
CA ASP A 315 -0.59 -6.91 19.13
C ASP A 315 -1.89 -6.83 18.31
N PRO A 316 -2.98 -7.51 18.72
CA PRO A 316 -4.22 -7.52 17.96
C PRO A 316 -4.92 -6.16 17.84
N THR A 317 -4.56 -5.21 18.72
CA THR A 317 -5.27 -3.93 18.89
C THR A 317 -4.45 -2.73 18.45
N GLY A 318 -3.13 -2.89 18.29
CA GLY A 318 -2.20 -1.78 18.09
C GLY A 318 -2.03 -0.90 19.34
N ALA A 319 -2.35 -1.41 20.53
CA ALA A 319 -2.26 -0.67 21.79
C ALA A 319 -0.84 -0.18 22.07
N CYS A 320 0.19 -0.98 21.74
CA CYS A 320 1.58 -0.55 21.90
C CYS A 320 1.90 0.65 21.02
N HIS A 321 1.45 0.65 19.76
CA HIS A 321 1.72 1.71 18.80
C HIS A 321 1.03 3.02 19.19
N GLN A 322 -0.20 2.93 19.70
CA GLN A 322 -0.94 4.08 20.23
C GLN A 322 -0.26 4.63 21.49
N ALA A 323 0.11 3.77 22.43
CA ALA A 323 0.78 4.15 23.67
C ALA A 323 2.13 4.86 23.43
N LEU A 324 2.89 4.42 22.42
CA LEU A 324 4.17 5.03 22.06
C LEU A 324 4.04 6.25 21.13
N GLY A 325 2.82 6.65 20.77
CA GLY A 325 2.58 7.82 19.93
C GLY A 325 3.18 7.68 18.53
N PHE A 326 3.14 6.47 17.95
CA PHE A 326 3.53 6.25 16.56
C PHE A 326 2.49 6.80 15.59
N SER A 327 2.93 7.12 14.37
CA SER A 327 2.10 7.81 13.37
C SER A 327 0.88 6.98 12.98
N THR A 328 -0.30 7.59 12.95
CA THR A 328 -1.56 6.99 12.50
C THR A 328 -1.76 7.11 10.98
N GLY A 329 -0.68 7.35 10.23
CA GLY A 329 -0.63 7.40 8.77
C GLY A 329 -1.27 8.64 8.14
N ALA A 330 -1.66 8.53 6.87
CA ALA A 330 -2.18 9.65 6.09
C ALA A 330 -3.53 10.15 6.60
N LEU A 331 -3.65 11.47 6.72
CA LEU A 331 -4.93 12.17 6.91
C LEU A 331 -5.82 11.61 8.06
N PRO A 332 -5.27 11.44 9.28
CA PRO A 332 -6.03 10.85 10.39
C PRO A 332 -7.26 11.65 10.81
N GLN A 333 -7.28 12.95 10.53
CA GLN A 333 -8.45 13.81 10.78
C GLN A 333 -9.68 13.42 9.96
N TYR A 334 -9.52 12.62 8.89
CA TYR A 334 -10.62 12.16 8.05
C TYR A 334 -10.88 10.65 8.18
N LYS A 335 -10.44 10.00 9.27
CA LYS A 335 -10.63 8.55 9.46
C LYS A 335 -12.08 8.09 9.27
N GLU A 336 -13.05 8.87 9.76
CA GLU A 336 -14.49 8.56 9.65
C GLU A 336 -15.04 8.72 8.23
N SER A 337 -14.34 9.48 7.38
CA SER A 337 -14.79 9.83 6.03
C SER A 337 -13.98 9.16 4.91
N LEU A 338 -12.79 8.65 5.21
CA LEU A 338 -11.87 8.05 4.25
C LEU A 338 -11.55 6.62 4.61
N ASN A 339 -11.79 5.73 3.65
CA ASN A 339 -11.44 4.32 3.75
C ASN A 339 -9.92 4.13 4.03
N PRO A 340 -9.53 3.27 5.01
CA PRO A 340 -8.13 2.99 5.33
C PRO A 340 -7.26 2.57 4.16
N TYR A 341 -7.76 1.71 3.27
CA TYR A 341 -7.01 1.26 2.09
C TYR A 341 -6.72 2.41 1.14
N PHE A 342 -7.65 3.36 1.02
CA PHE A 342 -7.41 4.57 0.24
C PHE A 342 -6.35 5.45 0.91
N ARG A 343 -6.35 5.55 2.24
CA ARG A 343 -5.31 6.26 2.99
C ARG A 343 -3.94 5.58 2.85
N VAL A 344 -3.87 4.23 2.85
CA VAL A 344 -2.64 3.48 2.50
C VAL A 344 -2.18 3.80 1.08
N PHE A 345 -3.11 3.84 0.10
CA PHE A 345 -2.77 4.23 -1.27
C PHE A 345 -2.17 5.65 -1.33
N LEU A 346 -2.73 6.59 -0.58
CA LEU A 346 -2.15 7.93 -0.45
C LEU A 346 -0.74 7.90 0.16
N MET A 347 -0.50 7.06 1.17
CA MET A 347 0.84 6.86 1.75
C MET A 347 1.84 6.26 0.76
N LEU A 348 1.41 5.36 -0.13
CA LEU A 348 2.26 4.85 -1.21
C LEU A 348 2.66 5.95 -2.20
N LEU A 349 1.81 6.97 -2.36
CA LEU A 349 2.13 8.19 -3.11
C LEU A 349 2.93 9.21 -2.30
N GLY A 350 3.20 8.95 -1.01
CA GLY A 350 3.98 9.81 -0.12
C GLY A 350 3.17 10.77 0.76
N VAL A 351 1.84 10.78 0.66
CA VAL A 351 0.97 11.61 1.51
C VAL A 351 0.95 11.03 2.93
N GLY A 352 1.28 11.84 3.95
CA GLY A 352 1.45 11.34 5.33
C GLY A 352 2.58 10.33 5.48
N SER A 353 3.47 10.26 4.49
CA SER A 353 4.53 9.27 4.36
C SER A 353 5.72 9.89 3.60
N PRO A 354 6.33 10.98 4.12
CA PRO A 354 7.39 11.70 3.41
C PRO A 354 8.57 10.80 3.08
N GLY A 355 9.10 10.92 1.86
CA GLY A 355 10.27 10.15 1.41
C GLY A 355 9.96 8.82 0.70
N THR A 356 8.73 8.29 0.78
CA THR A 356 8.35 6.99 0.17
C THR A 356 8.81 6.87 -1.29
N ILE A 357 8.47 7.85 -2.13
CA ILE A 357 8.79 7.80 -3.57
C ILE A 357 10.30 7.77 -3.79
N ARG A 358 11.07 8.54 -3.03
CA ARG A 358 12.53 8.54 -3.13
C ARG A 358 13.10 7.18 -2.76
N THR A 359 12.61 6.55 -1.70
CA THR A 359 13.07 5.22 -1.29
C THR A 359 12.68 4.13 -2.28
N VAL A 360 11.50 4.25 -2.91
CA VAL A 360 11.08 3.36 -4.01
C VAL A 360 12.06 3.49 -5.18
N LEU A 361 12.33 4.72 -5.64
CA LEU A 361 13.27 4.98 -6.74
C LEU A 361 14.69 4.50 -6.41
N GLY A 362 15.14 4.66 -5.16
CA GLY A 362 16.43 4.16 -4.69
C GLY A 362 16.60 2.65 -4.89
N GLY A 363 15.51 1.87 -4.78
CA GLY A 363 15.56 0.42 -5.06
C GLY A 363 15.75 0.06 -6.54
N TYR A 364 15.44 0.97 -7.47
CA TYR A 364 15.65 0.77 -8.90
C TYR A 364 17.03 1.25 -9.36
N PHE A 365 17.51 2.36 -8.81
CA PHE A 365 18.80 2.96 -9.19
C PHE A 365 19.99 2.43 -8.39
N GLY A 366 19.76 1.88 -7.20
CA GLY A 366 20.81 1.50 -6.28
C GLY A 366 21.40 2.68 -5.51
N ASN A 367 22.35 2.39 -4.62
CA ASN A 367 23.13 3.35 -3.86
C ASN A 367 24.47 2.71 -3.46
N ALA A 368 25.57 3.14 -4.09
CA ALA A 368 26.90 2.59 -3.85
C ALA A 368 27.49 2.98 -2.48
N ASP A 369 26.96 4.03 -1.85
CA ASP A 369 27.49 4.56 -0.58
C ASP A 369 26.96 3.82 0.66
N LEU A 370 26.04 2.86 0.50
CA LEU A 370 25.49 2.10 1.62
C LEU A 370 26.50 1.10 2.16
N ALA A 371 26.59 1.02 3.49
CA ALA A 371 27.47 0.06 4.15
C ALA A 371 26.99 -1.38 3.93
N LYS A 372 27.92 -2.33 3.99
CA LYS A 372 27.62 -3.77 3.84
C LYS A 372 26.55 -4.24 4.85
N GLU A 373 26.59 -3.74 6.08
CA GLU A 373 25.60 -4.10 7.10
C GLU A 373 24.17 -3.66 6.76
N GLU A 374 24.01 -2.67 5.88
CA GLU A 374 22.71 -2.15 5.42
C GLU A 374 22.18 -2.92 4.20
N THR A 375 23.04 -3.63 3.47
CA THR A 375 22.69 -4.29 2.20
C THR A 375 22.87 -5.81 2.20
N SER A 376 23.58 -6.39 3.18
CA SER A 376 23.89 -7.83 3.21
C SER A 376 22.66 -8.73 3.22
N TRP A 377 21.54 -8.25 3.77
CA TRP A 377 20.28 -8.98 3.82
C TRP A 377 19.59 -9.15 2.46
N VAL A 378 19.93 -8.31 1.47
CA VAL A 378 19.24 -8.25 0.18
C VAL A 378 19.50 -9.51 -0.65
N ASP A 379 20.75 -9.97 -0.73
CA ASP A 379 21.11 -11.22 -1.43
C ASP A 379 20.40 -12.42 -0.79
N GLU A 380 20.41 -12.48 0.54
CA GLU A 380 19.74 -13.53 1.30
C GLU A 380 18.23 -13.53 1.04
N ALA A 381 17.59 -12.35 1.03
CA ALA A 381 16.17 -12.19 0.75
C ALA A 381 15.82 -12.61 -0.69
N LEU A 382 16.63 -12.24 -1.69
CA LEU A 382 16.44 -12.64 -3.09
C LEU A 382 16.46 -14.17 -3.26
N LYS A 383 17.50 -14.80 -2.70
CA LYS A 383 17.67 -16.26 -2.75
C LYS A 383 16.53 -16.96 -2.03
N GLN A 384 16.15 -16.47 -0.85
CA GLN A 384 15.04 -17.02 -0.09
C GLN A 384 13.71 -16.93 -0.86
N GLY A 385 13.36 -15.73 -1.34
CA GLY A 385 12.11 -15.52 -2.08
C GLY A 385 12.03 -16.42 -3.31
N ALA A 386 13.12 -16.55 -4.06
CA ALA A 386 13.17 -17.40 -5.24
C ALA A 386 13.05 -18.90 -4.92
N LYS A 387 13.73 -19.38 -3.87
CA LYS A 387 13.60 -20.78 -3.40
C LYS A 387 12.18 -21.13 -2.97
N GLN A 388 11.46 -20.17 -2.41
CA GLN A 388 10.04 -20.31 -2.05
C GLN A 388 9.09 -20.08 -3.24
N GLY A 389 9.60 -19.89 -4.45
CA GLY A 389 8.78 -19.70 -5.65
C GLY A 389 8.12 -18.33 -5.77
N ARG A 390 8.55 -17.32 -4.99
CA ARG A 390 7.99 -15.96 -5.08
C ARG A 390 8.45 -15.29 -6.37
N PHE A 391 7.49 -14.77 -7.13
CA PHE A 391 7.78 -14.06 -8.36
C PHE A 391 8.48 -12.72 -8.09
N PRO A 392 9.58 -12.39 -8.80
CA PRO A 392 10.26 -13.22 -9.79
C PRO A 392 11.22 -14.23 -9.15
N THR A 393 11.26 -15.45 -9.69
CA THR A 393 12.28 -16.46 -9.33
C THR A 393 13.52 -16.37 -10.22
N SER A 394 13.41 -15.70 -11.37
CA SER A 394 14.51 -15.46 -12.29
C SER A 394 14.42 -14.06 -12.89
N VAL A 395 15.57 -13.52 -13.29
CA VAL A 395 15.70 -12.18 -13.88
C VAL A 395 16.63 -12.22 -15.09
N PRO A 396 16.49 -11.30 -16.06
CA PRO A 396 17.44 -11.21 -17.15
C PRO A 396 18.82 -10.87 -16.58
N ARG A 397 19.86 -11.54 -17.10
CA ARG A 397 21.25 -11.21 -16.76
C ARG A 397 21.69 -9.85 -17.24
N ARG A 398 20.99 -9.29 -18.23
CA ARG A 398 21.27 -7.96 -18.79
C ARG A 398 20.36 -6.91 -18.17
N LEU A 399 20.87 -5.69 -18.00
CA LEU A 399 20.01 -4.53 -17.76
C LEU A 399 19.30 -4.12 -19.04
N PRO A 400 18.19 -3.35 -18.96
CA PRO A 400 17.42 -2.95 -20.13
C PRO A 400 18.23 -2.20 -21.20
N TRP A 401 19.35 -1.58 -20.82
CA TRP A 401 20.25 -0.80 -21.69
C TRP A 401 21.54 -1.54 -22.07
N GLU A 402 21.69 -2.80 -21.70
CA GLU A 402 22.85 -3.62 -22.06
C GLU A 402 22.54 -4.53 -23.24
N ASP A 403 23.58 -4.80 -24.04
CA ASP A 403 23.55 -5.78 -25.11
C ASP A 403 23.28 -7.19 -24.58
N LYS A 404 22.82 -8.07 -25.47
CA LYS A 404 22.61 -9.47 -25.10
C LYS A 404 23.95 -10.12 -24.74
N PRO A 405 23.99 -10.97 -23.69
CA PRO A 405 25.18 -11.74 -23.39
C PRO A 405 25.63 -12.55 -24.61
N THR A 406 26.93 -12.51 -24.90
CA THR A 406 27.53 -13.32 -25.97
C THR A 406 27.72 -14.77 -25.55
N ASP A 407 27.69 -15.06 -24.25
CA ASP A 407 27.92 -16.37 -23.64
C ASP A 407 26.93 -16.66 -22.47
N GLY A 408 26.45 -17.91 -22.43
CA GLY A 408 25.56 -18.42 -21.39
C GLY A 408 24.07 -18.01 -21.50
N PRO A 409 23.21 -18.55 -20.61
CA PRO A 409 21.77 -18.25 -20.61
C PRO A 409 21.41 -16.76 -20.44
N GLU A 410 20.37 -16.27 -21.13
CA GLU A 410 19.91 -14.87 -20.98
C GLU A 410 19.34 -14.56 -19.59
N TRP A 411 18.84 -15.58 -18.89
CA TRP A 411 18.20 -15.46 -17.57
C TRP A 411 19.08 -16.09 -16.49
N ALA A 412 19.03 -15.50 -15.29
CA ALA A 412 19.64 -16.05 -14.10
C ALA A 412 18.56 -16.44 -13.09
N ASP A 413 18.73 -17.61 -12.49
CA ASP A 413 17.91 -18.08 -11.37
C ASP A 413 18.36 -17.40 -10.08
N LEU A 414 17.44 -16.66 -9.45
CA LEU A 414 17.71 -15.92 -8.23
C LEU A 414 17.91 -16.85 -7.03
N ALA A 415 17.40 -18.08 -7.05
CA ALA A 415 17.60 -19.04 -5.95
C ALA A 415 19.07 -19.42 -5.78
N THR A 416 19.82 -19.39 -6.88
CA THR A 416 21.25 -19.71 -6.95
C THR A 416 22.10 -18.45 -7.01
N ALA A 417 21.83 -17.55 -7.96
CA ALA A 417 22.65 -16.37 -8.21
C ALA A 417 22.38 -15.23 -7.23
N GLY A 418 21.14 -15.08 -6.75
CA GLY A 418 20.72 -13.95 -5.91
C GLY A 418 21.14 -12.61 -6.51
N SER A 419 21.90 -11.87 -5.72
CA SER A 419 22.43 -10.55 -6.07
C SER A 419 23.56 -10.56 -7.11
N GLU A 420 24.25 -11.69 -7.31
CA GLU A 420 25.42 -11.77 -8.21
C GLU A 420 25.05 -11.45 -9.67
N VAL A 421 23.78 -11.56 -10.04
CA VAL A 421 23.25 -11.19 -11.36
C VAL A 421 23.54 -9.73 -11.74
N TRP A 422 23.75 -8.86 -10.74
CA TRP A 422 24.06 -7.45 -10.95
C TRP A 422 25.50 -7.06 -10.61
N SER A 423 26.37 -8.02 -10.29
CA SER A 423 27.80 -7.78 -10.05
C SER A 423 28.53 -7.24 -11.29
N ASN A 424 29.71 -6.64 -11.08
CA ASN A 424 30.61 -6.15 -12.14
C ASN A 424 30.10 -4.97 -12.99
N ARG A 425 29.06 -4.26 -12.53
CA ARG A 425 28.51 -3.07 -13.21
C ARG A 425 29.00 -1.74 -12.64
N GLY A 426 30.20 -1.71 -12.06
CA GLY A 426 30.79 -0.51 -11.45
C GLY A 426 30.27 -0.16 -10.04
N PHE A 427 29.43 -1.02 -9.44
CA PHE A 427 28.88 -0.82 -8.09
C PHE A 427 29.68 -1.51 -6.97
N GLY A 428 30.80 -2.20 -7.27
CA GLY A 428 31.62 -2.88 -6.27
C GLY A 428 30.93 -4.07 -5.57
N GLU A 429 31.57 -4.62 -4.54
CA GLU A 429 31.02 -5.69 -3.67
C GLU A 429 30.16 -5.13 -2.52
N THR A 430 30.14 -3.81 -2.37
CA THR A 430 29.47 -3.04 -1.31
C THR A 430 28.42 -2.10 -1.89
N GLY A 431 27.48 -1.64 -1.07
CA GLY A 431 26.37 -0.82 -1.56
C GLY A 431 25.20 -1.66 -2.07
N LEU A 432 24.18 -0.95 -2.58
CA LEU A 432 22.98 -1.52 -3.17
C LEU A 432 23.04 -1.36 -4.69
N ARG A 433 22.98 -2.46 -5.43
CA ARG A 433 23.01 -2.43 -6.90
C ARG A 433 21.62 -2.09 -7.47
N PRO A 434 21.56 -1.57 -8.70
CA PRO A 434 20.29 -1.31 -9.39
C PRO A 434 19.40 -2.55 -9.40
N PHE A 435 18.10 -2.34 -9.18
CA PHE A 435 17.02 -3.35 -9.18
C PHE A 435 17.04 -4.42 -8.09
N GLU A 436 18.11 -4.58 -7.29
CA GLU A 436 18.15 -5.63 -6.26
C GLU A 436 16.99 -5.50 -5.26
N LEU A 437 16.90 -4.34 -4.61
CA LEU A 437 15.88 -4.07 -3.60
C LEU A 437 14.48 -4.01 -4.21
N ALA A 438 14.34 -3.45 -5.42
CA ALA A 438 13.06 -3.47 -6.13
C ALA A 438 12.58 -4.91 -6.42
N THR A 439 13.51 -5.83 -6.69
CA THR A 439 13.22 -7.24 -6.93
C THR A 439 12.81 -7.96 -5.64
N VAL A 440 13.52 -7.72 -4.53
CA VAL A 440 13.11 -8.22 -3.19
C VAL A 440 11.72 -7.74 -2.83
N ARG A 441 11.45 -6.43 -3.00
CA ARG A 441 10.13 -5.84 -2.76
C ARG A 441 9.05 -6.50 -3.59
N LEU A 442 9.33 -6.79 -4.86
CA LEU A 442 8.38 -7.47 -5.74
C LEU A 442 8.11 -8.92 -5.29
N GLN A 443 9.14 -9.68 -4.90
CA GLN A 443 9.00 -11.02 -4.34
C GLN A 443 8.15 -11.03 -3.06
N ASN A 444 8.47 -10.13 -2.13
CA ASN A 444 7.73 -9.97 -0.88
C ASN A 444 6.28 -9.57 -1.16
N MET A 445 6.04 -8.63 -2.08
CA MET A 445 4.70 -8.14 -2.41
C MET A 445 3.81 -9.21 -3.03
N VAL A 446 4.24 -9.79 -4.16
CA VAL A 446 3.37 -10.60 -5.01
C VAL A 446 3.21 -12.00 -4.44
N GLY A 447 4.33 -12.66 -4.11
CA GLY A 447 4.34 -14.04 -3.64
C GLY A 447 4.12 -14.20 -2.14
N GLY A 448 4.43 -13.16 -1.36
CA GLY A 448 4.27 -13.16 0.09
C GLY A 448 2.99 -12.46 0.54
N ILE A 449 3.03 -11.14 0.59
CA ILE A 449 2.01 -10.28 1.20
C ILE A 449 0.65 -10.41 0.49
N ILE A 450 0.56 -10.10 -0.81
CA ILE A 450 -0.73 -10.05 -1.53
C ILE A 450 -1.36 -11.43 -1.63
N ALA A 451 -0.54 -12.46 -1.91
CA ALA A 451 -1.02 -13.84 -2.00
C ALA A 451 -1.64 -14.34 -0.67
N ASN A 452 -1.24 -13.75 0.46
CA ASN A 452 -1.66 -14.15 1.79
C ASN A 452 -2.36 -13.02 2.56
N TRP A 453 -2.85 -11.99 1.86
CA TRP A 453 -3.34 -10.74 2.45
C TRP A 453 -4.43 -10.98 3.51
N GLY A 454 -5.38 -11.87 3.23
CA GLY A 454 -6.47 -12.19 4.14
C GLY A 454 -6.02 -12.76 5.48
N SER A 455 -4.86 -13.41 5.52
CA SER A 455 -4.28 -14.00 6.74
C SER A 455 -3.25 -13.10 7.43
N LEU A 456 -2.69 -12.11 6.71
CA LEU A 456 -1.62 -11.24 7.22
C LEU A 456 -2.11 -9.86 7.65
N LYS A 457 -3.23 -9.38 7.11
CA LYS A 457 -3.78 -8.06 7.45
C LYS A 457 -4.33 -8.04 8.89
N PRO A 458 -4.34 -6.89 9.57
CA PRO A 458 -5.04 -6.75 10.84
C PRO A 458 -6.55 -6.99 10.69
N ALA A 459 -7.18 -7.36 11.80
CA ALA A 459 -8.62 -7.53 11.87
C ALA A 459 -9.35 -6.18 11.70
N ASP A 460 -8.86 -5.15 12.39
CA ASP A 460 -9.28 -3.76 12.20
C ASP A 460 -8.53 -3.13 11.01
N ASP A 461 -9.28 -2.74 9.98
CA ASP A 461 -8.73 -2.12 8.78
C ASP A 461 -8.14 -0.72 9.05
N GLU A 462 -8.54 0.00 10.10
CA GLU A 462 -7.92 1.29 10.46
C GLU A 462 -6.46 1.13 10.87
N LEU A 463 -6.05 -0.05 11.34
CA LEU A 463 -4.66 -0.32 11.69
C LEU A 463 -3.75 -0.51 10.46
N LEU A 464 -4.30 -0.56 9.24
CA LEU A 464 -3.51 -0.63 8.00
C LEU A 464 -2.63 0.60 7.77
N VAL A 465 -3.02 1.76 8.29
CA VAL A 465 -2.27 3.02 8.15
C VAL A 465 -1.32 3.28 9.31
N GLN A 466 -1.47 2.55 10.42
CA GLN A 466 -0.67 2.71 11.62
C GLN A 466 0.80 2.41 11.32
N GLN A 467 1.72 3.29 11.66
CA GLN A 467 3.15 3.09 11.44
C GLN A 467 3.84 2.56 12.70
N GLY A 468 4.99 1.94 12.48
CA GLY A 468 5.82 1.32 13.51
C GLY A 468 6.91 2.22 14.08
N GLY A 469 7.93 1.57 14.64
CA GLY A 469 9.11 2.21 15.20
C GLY A 469 10.06 1.20 15.82
N ALA A 470 11.11 1.70 16.46
CA ALA A 470 12.08 0.86 17.17
C ALA A 470 12.57 1.53 18.45
N VAL A 471 12.78 0.71 19.48
CA VAL A 471 13.33 1.13 20.76
C VAL A 471 14.46 0.17 21.14
N VAL A 472 15.60 0.73 21.58
CA VAL A 472 16.73 -0.07 22.06
C VAL A 472 17.06 0.34 23.49
N PHE A 473 17.18 -0.67 24.34
CA PHE A 473 17.47 -0.55 25.76
C PHE A 473 18.86 -1.08 26.10
N ASP A 474 19.50 -0.43 27.05
CA ASP A 474 20.68 -0.91 27.76
C ASP A 474 20.49 -0.72 29.26
N LYS A 475 20.56 -1.82 30.03
CA LYS A 475 20.35 -1.82 31.49
C LYS A 475 19.06 -1.10 31.94
N GLY A 476 18.00 -1.17 31.12
CA GLY A 476 16.71 -0.52 31.38
C GLY A 476 16.60 0.94 30.93
N GLU A 477 17.68 1.58 30.48
CA GLU A 477 17.64 2.90 29.86
C GLU A 477 17.43 2.83 28.35
N VAL A 478 16.69 3.80 27.78
CA VAL A 478 16.47 3.91 26.33
C VAL A 478 17.67 4.60 25.67
N ASN A 479 18.42 3.85 24.85
CA ASN A 479 19.55 4.35 24.06
C ASN A 479 19.17 4.74 22.64
N TYR A 480 18.06 4.22 22.14
CA TYR A 480 17.54 4.53 20.81
C TYR A 480 16.02 4.53 20.84
N PHE A 481 15.42 5.54 20.22
CA PHE A 481 13.98 5.63 20.01
C PHE A 481 13.76 6.21 18.62
N TYR A 482 12.97 5.54 17.80
CA TYR A 482 12.65 5.96 16.44
C TYR A 482 11.19 5.68 16.13
N ARG A 483 10.54 6.64 15.46
CA ARG A 483 9.19 6.51 14.93
C ARG A 483 9.27 6.46 13.43
N ASP A 484 8.68 5.44 12.82
CA ASP A 484 8.64 5.31 11.38
C ASP A 484 7.94 6.52 10.77
N LYS A 485 8.49 7.02 9.66
CA LYS A 485 8.00 8.23 9.00
C LYS A 485 6.98 7.92 7.92
N GLY A 486 6.79 6.64 7.58
CA GLY A 486 5.98 6.22 6.46
C GLY A 486 6.43 4.91 5.82
N ILE A 487 5.80 4.59 4.69
CA ILE A 487 6.08 3.42 3.88
C ILE A 487 7.49 3.50 3.29
N LEU A 488 8.28 2.47 3.58
CA LEU A 488 9.69 2.31 3.27
C LEU A 488 10.61 3.36 3.93
N THR A 489 10.10 4.12 4.90
CA THR A 489 10.86 5.07 5.71
C THR A 489 10.78 4.67 7.18
N TYR A 490 11.16 3.42 7.44
CA TYR A 490 11.16 2.79 8.76
C TYR A 490 12.52 2.95 9.47
N ALA A 491 12.56 2.58 10.76
CA ALA A 491 13.76 2.63 11.58
C ALA A 491 14.98 1.97 10.90
N PRO A 492 16.11 2.68 10.70
CA PRO A 492 17.31 2.08 10.14
C PRO A 492 17.85 0.97 11.05
N VAL A 493 17.64 -0.29 10.67
CA VAL A 493 17.91 -1.46 11.52
C VAL A 493 19.37 -1.52 11.93
N ALA A 494 20.30 -1.29 11.00
CA ALA A 494 21.73 -1.28 11.31
C ALA A 494 22.11 -0.21 12.34
N THR A 495 21.50 0.97 12.28
CA THR A 495 21.72 2.06 13.25
C THR A 495 21.11 1.72 14.61
N ALA A 496 19.89 1.17 14.64
CA ALA A 496 19.26 0.73 15.87
C ALA A 496 20.12 -0.35 16.57
N LEU A 497 20.58 -1.36 15.82
CA LEU A 497 21.43 -2.41 16.39
C LEU A 497 22.80 -1.90 16.86
N LYS A 498 23.36 -0.84 16.25
CA LYS A 498 24.58 -0.18 16.75
C LYS A 498 24.39 0.50 18.12
N ALA A 499 23.16 0.79 18.52
CA ALA A 499 22.83 1.37 19.84
C ALA A 499 22.71 0.31 20.94
N LEU A 500 22.77 -0.99 20.60
CA LEU A 500 22.91 -2.04 21.59
C LEU A 500 24.24 -1.91 22.33
N PRO A 501 24.29 -2.30 23.61
CA PRO A 501 25.54 -2.33 24.36
C PRO A 501 26.54 -3.24 23.66
N LYS A 502 27.74 -2.70 23.39
CA LYS A 502 28.87 -3.49 22.92
C LYS A 502 29.36 -4.36 24.09
N LYS A 503 29.54 -5.66 23.81
CA LYS A 503 30.20 -6.57 24.75
C LYS A 503 31.66 -6.20 24.94
#